data_AF-A0A7W0QAS3-F1
#
_entry.id   AF-A0A7W0QAS3-F1
#
_cell.length_a   1.000
_cell.length_b   1.000
_cell.length_c   1.000
_cell.angle_alpha   90.00
_cell.angle_beta   90.00
_cell.angle_gamma   90.00
#
_symmetry.space_group_name_H-M   'P 1'
#
loop_
_entity.id
_entity.type
_entity.pdbx_description
1 polymer ?
#
loop_
_entity_poly.entity_id
_entity_poly.type
_entity_poly.pdbx_seq_one_letter_code
_entity_poly.pdbx_strand_id
1 'polypeptide(L)'
;MIAASRAPTDARADSQATDAEINLDPSSRSLGVPWRGRLRGAERLPAGEGYRIRRPTRAFGAAHVVDHLQRAITIVRALYPDVHTLAIGDLSAQHGGKLDNHRSHQSGLDVDLGFYFHAMPAGYPDRFASANADLDLGATWALLTAFARTSDLDDGVQMIFLDHAVQARLYKWARNRGTPDDQLADILQYPRGKDTQVGLVRHWPHHGDHLHVRFKPER
;
A
#
# COMPACT_ATOMS: atom_id res chain seq x y z
N MET A 1 28.11 -34.53 13.04
CA MET A 1 28.51 -33.56 12.01
C MET A 1 27.59 -33.74 10.81
N ILE A 2 26.59 -32.87 10.64
CA ILE A 2 25.84 -32.68 9.39
C ILE A 2 25.57 -31.17 9.29
N ALA A 3 25.90 -30.62 8.13
CA ALA A 3 26.16 -29.21 7.88
C ALA A 3 24.89 -28.35 7.84
N ALA A 4 25.02 -27.13 8.38
CA ALA A 4 24.08 -26.03 8.20
C ALA A 4 24.12 -25.57 6.73
N SER A 5 22.96 -25.61 6.07
CA SER A 5 22.79 -25.03 4.73
C SER A 5 22.69 -23.52 4.84
N ARG A 6 23.63 -22.84 4.19
CA ARG A 6 23.84 -21.39 4.22
C ARG A 6 23.06 -20.78 3.04
N ALA A 7 22.18 -19.82 3.30
CA ALA A 7 21.46 -19.10 2.24
C ALA A 7 22.46 -18.37 1.33
N PRO A 8 22.29 -18.40 -0.01
CA PRO A 8 23.21 -17.71 -0.90
C PRO A 8 22.95 -16.20 -0.84
N THR A 9 23.99 -15.48 -0.42
CA THR A 9 24.19 -14.07 -0.73
C THR A 9 24.73 -13.98 -2.14
N ASP A 10 23.93 -13.50 -3.10
CA ASP A 10 24.51 -12.92 -4.32
C ASP A 10 23.65 -11.75 -4.81
N ALA A 11 24.19 -10.56 -4.51
CA ALA A 11 23.86 -9.34 -5.20
C ALA A 11 24.53 -9.42 -6.58
N ARG A 12 23.74 -9.66 -7.63
CA ARG A 12 23.96 -9.29 -9.05
C ARG A 12 23.15 -10.22 -9.96
N ALA A 13 21.84 -10.01 -10.00
CA ALA A 13 21.00 -10.46 -11.11
C ALA A 13 19.65 -9.73 -11.00
N ASP A 14 19.58 -8.49 -11.48
CA ASP A 14 18.38 -8.01 -12.18
C ASP A 14 18.64 -6.64 -12.79
N SER A 15 19.04 -6.64 -14.05
CA SER A 15 19.04 -5.43 -14.89
C SER A 15 18.52 -5.84 -16.25
N GLN A 16 17.22 -6.16 -16.32
CA GLN A 16 16.40 -6.17 -17.54
C GLN A 16 14.97 -6.63 -17.19
N ALA A 17 14.29 -5.88 -16.31
CA ALA A 17 12.84 -5.84 -16.30
C ALA A 17 12.44 -4.49 -16.91
N THR A 18 11.89 -4.57 -18.11
CA THR A 18 11.53 -3.50 -19.04
C THR A 18 10.91 -2.26 -18.39
N ASP A 19 11.57 -1.11 -18.55
CA ASP A 19 10.97 0.23 -18.48
C ASP A 19 9.94 0.37 -19.62
N ALA A 20 8.77 -0.22 -19.46
CA ALA A 20 7.61 0.27 -20.20
C ALA A 20 7.37 1.70 -19.68
N GLU A 21 7.81 2.68 -20.46
CA GLU A 21 7.56 4.10 -20.22
C GLU A 21 6.04 4.30 -20.18
N ILE A 22 5.46 4.25 -18.98
CA ILE A 22 4.06 4.56 -18.78
C ILE A 22 3.94 6.06 -19.06
N ASN A 23 3.33 6.41 -20.19
CA ASN A 23 2.95 7.78 -20.51
C ASN A 23 1.85 8.21 -19.54
N LEU A 24 2.28 8.65 -18.34
CA LEU A 24 1.40 9.30 -17.37
C LEU A 24 0.75 10.51 -18.05
N ASP A 25 -0.55 10.70 -17.85
CA ASP A 25 -1.24 11.88 -18.39
C ASP A 25 -0.66 13.15 -17.74
N PRO A 26 0.05 14.02 -18.49
CA PRO A 26 0.66 15.23 -17.93
C PRO A 26 -0.38 16.28 -17.49
N SER A 27 -1.66 16.05 -17.79
CA SER A 27 -2.79 16.85 -17.34
C SER A 27 -3.37 16.40 -16.00
N SER A 28 -2.98 15.23 -15.50
CA SER A 28 -3.27 14.79 -14.13
C SER A 28 -2.72 15.82 -13.15
N ARG A 29 -3.58 16.31 -12.25
CA ARG A 29 -3.21 17.26 -11.20
C ARG A 29 -4.07 17.03 -9.95
N SER A 30 -3.40 16.72 -8.84
CA SER A 30 -4.00 16.83 -7.51
C SER A 30 -4.04 18.31 -7.09
N LEU A 31 -5.23 18.81 -6.77
CA LEU A 31 -5.44 20.21 -6.37
C LEU A 31 -5.86 20.30 -4.90
N GLY A 32 -5.16 21.12 -4.12
CA GLY A 32 -5.42 21.30 -2.69
C GLY A 32 -4.83 20.17 -1.84
N VAL A 33 -5.50 19.84 -0.73
CA VAL A 33 -5.06 18.83 0.24
C VAL A 33 -6.00 17.62 0.25
N PRO A 34 -5.55 16.43 0.71
CA PRO A 34 -6.35 15.20 0.66
C PRO A 34 -7.75 15.26 1.29
N TRP A 35 -7.97 16.15 2.27
CA TRP A 35 -9.25 16.35 2.97
C TRP A 35 -10.03 17.60 2.53
N ARG A 36 -9.51 18.35 1.55
CA ARG A 36 -10.16 19.54 0.96
C ARG A 36 -9.55 19.77 -0.42
N GLY A 37 -9.85 18.86 -1.34
CA GLY A 37 -9.17 18.79 -2.62
C GLY A 37 -10.09 18.55 -3.82
N ARG A 38 -9.46 18.55 -4.99
CA ARG A 38 -10.04 18.16 -6.28
C ARG A 38 -9.00 17.38 -7.07
N LEU A 39 -9.46 16.66 -8.07
CA LEU A 39 -8.63 15.93 -9.03
C LEU A 39 -9.00 16.39 -10.45
N ARG A 40 -8.00 16.77 -11.23
CA ARG A 40 -8.12 17.08 -12.67
C ARG A 40 -7.29 16.07 -13.45
N GLY A 41 -7.72 15.69 -14.65
CA GLY A 41 -7.02 14.68 -15.47
C GLY A 41 -6.94 13.33 -14.74
N ALA A 42 -8.01 12.96 -14.04
CA ALA A 42 -8.02 11.77 -13.20
C ALA A 42 -7.78 10.50 -14.01
N GLU A 43 -6.86 9.68 -13.53
CA GLU A 43 -6.66 8.36 -14.08
C GLU A 43 -7.58 7.37 -13.35
N ARG A 44 -8.33 6.58 -14.13
CA ARG A 44 -9.12 5.49 -13.59
C ARG A 44 -8.22 4.28 -13.44
N LEU A 45 -8.16 3.71 -12.24
CA LEU A 45 -7.50 2.42 -12.02
C LEU A 45 -8.12 1.38 -12.97
N PRO A 46 -7.36 0.82 -13.93
CA PRO A 46 -7.89 -0.16 -14.86
C PRO A 46 -8.30 -1.44 -14.13
N ALA A 47 -9.10 -2.28 -14.79
CA ALA A 47 -9.21 -3.66 -14.33
C ALA A 47 -7.86 -4.35 -14.59
N GLY A 48 -7.42 -5.19 -13.66
CA GLY A 48 -6.14 -5.89 -13.77
C GLY A 48 -6.12 -7.17 -12.97
N GLU A 49 -5.07 -7.96 -13.17
CA GLU A 49 -4.89 -9.20 -12.42
C GLU A 49 -4.48 -8.94 -10.98
N GLY A 50 -4.89 -9.85 -10.09
CA GLY A 50 -4.46 -9.85 -8.70
C GLY A 50 -5.17 -8.85 -7.80
N TYR A 51 -6.15 -8.10 -8.28
CA TYR A 51 -6.99 -7.27 -7.43
C TYR A 51 -8.44 -7.14 -7.91
N ARG A 52 -9.31 -6.76 -6.97
CA ARG A 52 -10.72 -6.44 -7.19
C ARG A 52 -10.98 -4.99 -6.77
N ILE A 53 -11.44 -4.18 -7.71
CA ILE A 53 -11.94 -2.83 -7.43
C ILE A 53 -13.34 -2.94 -6.82
N ARG A 54 -13.51 -2.55 -5.55
CA ARG A 54 -14.79 -2.68 -4.84
C ARG A 54 -15.82 -1.64 -5.26
N ARG A 55 -15.39 -0.42 -5.58
CA ARG A 55 -16.26 0.71 -5.97
C ARG A 55 -15.71 1.44 -7.19
N PRO A 56 -16.08 1.02 -8.42
CA PRO A 56 -15.55 1.60 -9.65
C PRO A 56 -15.74 3.12 -9.82
N THR A 57 -16.79 3.70 -9.19
CA THR A 57 -17.05 5.14 -9.20
C THR A 57 -16.11 5.94 -8.29
N ARG A 58 -15.35 5.26 -7.44
CA ARG A 58 -14.37 5.84 -6.49
C ARG A 58 -12.94 5.35 -6.77
N ALA A 59 -12.70 4.81 -7.96
CA ALA A 59 -11.42 4.21 -8.36
C ALA A 59 -10.60 5.15 -9.26
N PHE A 60 -10.58 6.44 -8.92
CA PHE A 60 -9.84 7.46 -9.66
C PHE A 60 -8.72 8.03 -8.80
N GLY A 61 -7.52 8.15 -9.35
CA GLY A 61 -6.36 8.73 -8.69
C GLY A 61 -5.61 9.69 -9.60
N ALA A 62 -4.61 10.38 -9.05
CA ALA A 62 -3.57 10.97 -9.88
C ALA A 62 -2.80 9.85 -10.61
N ALA A 63 -2.26 10.14 -11.78
CA ALA A 63 -1.63 9.14 -12.63
C ALA A 63 -0.52 8.35 -11.91
N HIS A 64 0.39 9.07 -11.22
CA HIS A 64 1.46 8.45 -10.44
C HIS A 64 0.95 7.54 -9.29
N VAL A 65 -0.23 7.82 -8.73
CA VAL A 65 -0.84 7.00 -7.67
C VAL A 65 -1.32 5.67 -8.23
N VAL A 66 -2.01 5.69 -9.38
CA VAL A 66 -2.48 4.48 -10.07
C VAL A 66 -1.28 3.60 -10.44
N ASP A 67 -0.23 4.23 -10.94
CA ASP A 67 1.02 3.59 -11.34
C ASP A 67 1.79 2.96 -10.15
N HIS A 68 2.04 3.71 -9.07
CA HIS A 68 2.66 3.16 -7.84
C HIS A 68 1.84 2.01 -7.23
N LEU A 69 0.52 2.12 -7.27
CA LEU A 69 -0.39 1.07 -6.80
C LEU A 69 -0.24 -0.21 -7.63
N GLN A 70 -0.27 -0.12 -8.96
CA GLN A 70 -0.11 -1.28 -9.83
C GLN A 70 1.27 -1.92 -9.67
N ARG A 71 2.34 -1.13 -9.60
CA ARG A 71 3.69 -1.64 -9.33
C ARG A 71 3.79 -2.37 -7.99
N ALA A 72 3.22 -1.82 -6.92
CA ALA A 72 3.24 -2.46 -5.61
C ALA A 72 2.55 -3.84 -5.63
N ILE A 73 1.40 -3.95 -6.33
CA ILE A 73 0.69 -5.22 -6.48
C ILE A 73 1.51 -6.22 -7.32
N THR A 74 2.11 -5.77 -8.43
CA THR A 74 2.98 -6.60 -9.27
C THR A 74 4.16 -7.16 -8.47
N ILE A 75 4.82 -6.34 -7.65
CA ILE A 75 5.93 -6.76 -6.78
C ILE A 75 5.47 -7.87 -5.82
N VAL A 76 4.30 -7.70 -5.18
CA VAL A 76 3.80 -8.73 -4.24
C VAL A 76 3.51 -10.03 -4.97
N ARG A 77 2.88 -9.98 -6.14
CA ARG A 77 2.58 -11.19 -6.92
C ARG A 77 3.83 -11.91 -7.41
N ALA A 78 4.88 -11.17 -7.75
CA ALA A 78 6.17 -11.77 -8.11
C ALA A 78 6.82 -12.50 -6.91
N LEU A 79 6.72 -11.92 -5.71
CA LEU A 79 7.28 -12.51 -4.49
C LEU A 79 6.40 -13.65 -3.92
N TYR A 80 5.09 -13.61 -4.16
CA TYR A 80 4.10 -14.55 -3.67
C TYR A 80 3.16 -14.97 -4.81
N PRO A 81 3.57 -15.90 -5.70
CA PRO A 81 2.82 -16.26 -6.90
C PRO A 81 1.40 -16.78 -6.64
N ASP A 82 1.20 -17.46 -5.50
CA ASP A 82 -0.10 -18.04 -5.10
C ASP A 82 -0.97 -17.06 -4.29
N VAL A 83 -0.55 -15.80 -4.14
CA VAL A 83 -1.30 -14.81 -3.36
C VAL A 83 -2.67 -14.57 -3.97
N HIS A 84 -3.70 -14.56 -3.12
CA HIS A 84 -5.07 -14.34 -3.57
C HIS A 84 -5.31 -12.91 -4.07
N THR A 85 -6.41 -12.70 -4.79
CA THR A 85 -6.86 -11.37 -5.25
C THR A 85 -6.93 -10.36 -4.10
N LEU A 86 -6.29 -9.20 -4.22
CA LEU A 86 -6.34 -8.11 -3.24
C LEU A 86 -7.62 -7.27 -3.39
N ALA A 87 -8.25 -6.88 -2.29
CA ALA A 87 -9.34 -5.92 -2.30
C ALA A 87 -8.79 -4.48 -2.41
N ILE A 88 -9.22 -3.73 -3.42
CA ILE A 88 -8.97 -2.28 -3.53
C ILE A 88 -10.24 -1.52 -3.18
N GLY A 89 -10.14 -0.65 -2.18
CA GLY A 89 -11.20 0.23 -1.72
C GLY A 89 -11.27 1.52 -2.52
N ASP A 90 -11.38 2.64 -1.82
CA ASP A 90 -11.56 3.95 -2.45
C ASP A 90 -10.21 4.62 -2.74
N LEU A 91 -10.11 5.24 -3.91
CA LEU A 91 -9.05 6.19 -4.26
C LEU A 91 -9.60 7.62 -4.14
N SER A 92 -10.39 8.05 -5.13
CA SER A 92 -11.17 9.29 -5.13
C SER A 92 -12.31 9.20 -6.16
N ALA A 93 -13.24 10.17 -6.15
CA ALA A 93 -14.14 10.36 -7.29
C ALA A 93 -13.40 10.92 -8.51
N GLN A 94 -13.97 10.81 -9.71
CA GLN A 94 -13.36 11.28 -10.97
C GLN A 94 -12.89 12.75 -10.94
N HIS A 95 -13.52 13.60 -10.15
CA HIS A 95 -13.12 15.01 -9.99
C HIS A 95 -12.61 15.33 -8.57
N GLY A 96 -12.31 14.30 -7.79
CA GLY A 96 -12.03 14.41 -6.36
C GLY A 96 -13.22 14.95 -5.58
N GLY A 97 -12.95 15.73 -4.53
CA GLY A 97 -13.97 16.27 -3.63
C GLY A 97 -14.44 15.29 -2.56
N LYS A 98 -15.36 15.74 -1.70
CA LYS A 98 -15.81 15.00 -0.53
C LYS A 98 -16.47 13.68 -0.94
N LEU A 99 -16.03 12.59 -0.29
CA LEU A 99 -16.66 11.28 -0.38
C LEU A 99 -17.39 10.95 0.93
N ASP A 100 -18.56 10.34 0.82
CA ASP A 100 -19.31 9.89 1.99
C ASP A 100 -18.52 8.84 2.77
N ASN A 101 -18.51 8.99 4.09
CA ASN A 101 -17.77 8.17 5.06
C ASN A 101 -16.23 8.30 5.03
N HIS A 102 -15.66 9.25 4.28
CA HIS A 102 -14.22 9.52 4.29
C HIS A 102 -13.91 10.95 4.73
N ARG A 103 -12.83 11.11 5.50
CA ARG A 103 -12.28 12.43 5.85
C ARG A 103 -11.30 12.96 4.80
N SER A 104 -10.66 12.07 4.04
CA SER A 104 -9.76 12.40 2.92
C SER A 104 -10.26 11.80 1.60
N HIS A 105 -9.39 11.36 0.69
CA HIS A 105 -9.70 10.84 -0.65
C HIS A 105 -10.23 11.89 -1.63
N GLN A 106 -10.01 13.18 -1.34
CA GLN A 106 -10.59 14.26 -2.14
C GLN A 106 -9.70 14.74 -3.29
N SER A 107 -8.41 14.37 -3.31
CA SER A 107 -7.45 14.92 -4.26
C SER A 107 -6.76 13.86 -5.15
N GLY A 108 -7.21 12.61 -5.09
CA GLY A 108 -6.61 11.51 -5.86
C GLY A 108 -5.25 11.02 -5.33
N LEU A 109 -4.90 11.36 -4.08
CA LEU A 109 -3.62 11.02 -3.44
C LEU A 109 -3.73 9.93 -2.36
N ASP A 110 -4.89 9.34 -2.18
CA ASP A 110 -5.15 8.31 -1.16
C ASP A 110 -5.62 7.02 -1.84
N VAL A 111 -5.31 5.87 -1.27
CA VAL A 111 -5.90 4.57 -1.63
C VAL A 111 -6.10 3.68 -0.41
N ASP A 112 -7.27 3.05 -0.31
CA ASP A 112 -7.52 1.99 0.67
C ASP A 112 -7.26 0.60 0.08
N LEU A 113 -6.53 -0.23 0.81
CA LEU A 113 -6.14 -1.58 0.40
C LEU A 113 -6.47 -2.59 1.49
N GLY A 114 -7.12 -3.69 1.11
CA GLY A 114 -7.27 -4.82 2.03
C GLY A 114 -5.92 -5.46 2.37
N PHE A 115 -5.97 -6.50 3.19
CA PHE A 115 -4.79 -7.32 3.49
C PHE A 115 -4.74 -8.59 2.64
N TYR A 116 -3.59 -9.27 2.67
CA TYR A 116 -3.45 -10.64 2.21
C TYR A 116 -3.61 -11.62 3.38
N PHE A 117 -4.20 -12.76 3.10
CA PHE A 117 -4.52 -13.83 4.04
C PHE A 117 -4.04 -15.17 3.47
N HIS A 118 -3.69 -16.13 4.31
CA HIS A 118 -3.34 -17.47 3.81
C HIS A 118 -4.56 -18.19 3.22
N ALA A 119 -5.74 -17.97 3.82
CA ALA A 119 -7.03 -18.36 3.27
C ALA A 119 -7.94 -17.14 3.15
N MET A 120 -8.55 -16.95 1.98
CA MET A 120 -9.42 -15.81 1.72
C MET A 120 -10.63 -15.79 2.67
N PRO A 121 -10.81 -14.73 3.49
CA PRO A 121 -11.94 -14.66 4.41
C PRO A 121 -13.29 -14.56 3.69
N ALA A 122 -14.37 -15.03 4.32
CA ALA A 122 -15.70 -14.97 3.73
C ALA A 122 -16.12 -13.54 3.36
N GLY A 123 -16.59 -13.35 2.12
CA GLY A 123 -17.01 -12.07 1.55
C GLY A 123 -15.86 -11.15 1.08
N TYR A 124 -14.61 -11.51 1.35
CA TYR A 124 -13.47 -10.90 0.67
C TYR A 124 -13.43 -11.44 -0.79
N PRO A 125 -13.01 -10.64 -1.79
CA PRO A 125 -12.54 -9.25 -1.74
C PRO A 125 -13.65 -8.18 -1.90
N ASP A 126 -14.94 -8.54 -1.90
CA ASP A 126 -16.03 -7.55 -2.04
C ASP A 126 -16.16 -6.62 -0.80
N ARG A 127 -15.68 -7.08 0.36
CA ARG A 127 -15.43 -6.27 1.56
C ARG A 127 -13.99 -6.43 2.05
N PHE A 128 -13.55 -5.46 2.84
CA PHE A 128 -12.36 -5.64 3.67
C PHE A 128 -12.62 -6.66 4.78
N ALA A 129 -11.55 -7.30 5.23
CA ALA A 129 -11.58 -8.29 6.29
C ALA A 129 -10.60 -7.87 7.38
N SER A 130 -10.99 -8.08 8.65
CA SER A 130 -10.15 -7.74 9.78
C SER A 130 -8.81 -8.47 9.70
N ALA A 131 -7.73 -7.77 10.07
CA ALA A 131 -6.41 -8.37 10.26
C ALA A 131 -6.43 -9.54 11.25
N ASN A 132 -7.42 -9.64 12.14
CA ASN A 132 -7.57 -10.74 13.09
C ASN A 132 -7.98 -12.08 12.45
N ALA A 133 -8.34 -12.10 11.16
CA ALA A 133 -8.38 -13.33 10.38
C ALA A 133 -6.96 -13.90 10.17
N ASP A 134 -6.83 -14.94 9.34
CA ASP A 134 -5.57 -15.62 9.06
C ASP A 134 -4.65 -14.80 8.13
N LEU A 135 -4.18 -13.65 8.63
CA LEU A 135 -3.38 -12.66 7.92
C LEU A 135 -2.05 -13.25 7.46
N ASP A 136 -1.78 -13.17 6.16
CA ASP A 136 -0.48 -13.46 5.60
C ASP A 136 0.43 -12.26 5.87
N LEU A 137 1.20 -12.36 6.96
CA LEU A 137 2.13 -11.32 7.37
C LEU A 137 3.25 -11.10 6.34
N GLY A 138 3.62 -12.11 5.56
CA GLY A 138 4.67 -12.00 4.56
C GLY A 138 4.21 -11.21 3.34
N ALA A 139 3.12 -11.63 2.72
CA ALA A 139 2.54 -10.92 1.59
C ALA A 139 2.08 -9.51 1.97
N THR A 140 1.52 -9.33 3.18
CA THR A 140 1.13 -8.01 3.69
C THR A 140 2.34 -7.11 3.98
N TRP A 141 3.43 -7.66 4.52
CA TRP A 141 4.69 -6.92 4.70
C TRP A 141 5.32 -6.53 3.36
N ALA A 142 5.26 -7.41 2.35
CA ALA A 142 5.73 -7.10 1.01
C ALA A 142 4.94 -5.96 0.36
N LEU A 143 3.61 -5.94 0.54
CA LEU A 143 2.77 -4.82 0.07
C LEU A 143 3.17 -3.50 0.73
N LEU A 144 3.27 -3.50 2.07
CA LEU A 144 3.63 -2.31 2.84
C LEU A 144 5.02 -1.79 2.45
N THR A 145 6.00 -2.68 2.30
CA THR A 145 7.37 -2.29 1.95
C THR A 145 7.55 -1.91 0.49
N ALA A 146 6.74 -2.45 -0.43
CA ALA A 146 6.71 -1.98 -1.82
C ALA A 146 6.33 -0.49 -1.88
N PHE A 147 5.34 -0.07 -1.09
CA PHE A 147 5.00 1.33 -0.91
C PHE A 147 6.09 2.11 -0.18
N ALA A 148 6.62 1.58 0.93
CA ALA A 148 7.61 2.27 1.74
C ALA A 148 8.90 2.61 0.96
N ARG A 149 9.33 1.74 0.04
CA ARG A 149 10.51 1.98 -0.81
C ARG A 149 10.38 3.17 -1.76
N THR A 150 9.16 3.66 -1.99
CA THR A 150 8.92 4.84 -2.81
C THR A 150 9.02 6.14 -2.00
N SER A 151 9.19 6.09 -0.67
CA SER A 151 9.06 7.29 0.19
C SER A 151 10.07 8.39 -0.11
N ASP A 152 11.19 8.06 -0.76
CA ASP A 152 12.22 9.03 -1.14
C ASP A 152 11.96 9.66 -2.51
N LEU A 153 11.04 9.10 -3.31
CA LEU A 153 10.62 9.67 -4.58
C LEU A 153 9.78 10.92 -4.36
N ASP A 154 9.83 11.85 -5.31
CA ASP A 154 9.11 13.14 -5.23
C ASP A 154 7.58 12.96 -5.24
N ASP A 155 7.09 11.92 -5.91
CA ASP A 155 5.68 11.53 -6.06
C ASP A 155 5.31 10.25 -5.29
N GLY A 156 6.26 9.74 -4.50
CA GLY A 156 6.08 8.48 -3.79
C GLY A 156 5.20 8.59 -2.56
N VAL A 157 5.22 7.55 -1.74
CA VAL A 157 4.39 7.48 -0.53
C VAL A 157 4.82 8.53 0.48
N GLN A 158 3.85 9.31 0.94
CA GLN A 158 4.01 10.29 2.01
C GLN A 158 3.85 9.63 3.38
N MET A 159 2.83 8.77 3.53
CA MET A 159 2.52 8.09 4.78
C MET A 159 1.52 6.95 4.55
N ILE A 160 1.46 6.02 5.50
CA ILE A 160 0.49 4.92 5.53
C ILE A 160 -0.22 4.94 6.87
N PHE A 161 -1.54 4.83 6.90
CA PHE A 161 -2.29 4.62 8.15
C PHE A 161 -2.64 3.15 8.32
N LEU A 162 -2.34 2.63 9.50
CA LEU A 162 -2.52 1.23 9.85
C LEU A 162 -2.73 1.09 11.36
N ASP A 163 -3.66 0.23 11.79
CA ASP A 163 -3.89 -0.01 13.21
C ASP A 163 -2.61 -0.45 13.95
N HIS A 164 -2.43 0.05 15.18
CA HIS A 164 -1.20 -0.13 15.95
C HIS A 164 -0.95 -1.60 16.32
N ALA A 165 -2.01 -2.39 16.53
CA ALA A 165 -1.88 -3.82 16.81
C ALA A 165 -1.44 -4.59 15.56
N VAL A 166 -1.86 -4.16 14.36
CA VAL A 166 -1.40 -4.74 13.10
C VAL A 166 0.07 -4.40 12.87
N GLN A 167 0.48 -3.15 13.13
CA GLN A 167 1.89 -2.76 13.12
C GLN A 167 2.74 -3.64 14.06
N ALA A 168 2.25 -3.93 15.26
CA ALA A 168 2.98 -4.78 16.22
C ALA A 168 3.23 -6.21 15.71
N ARG A 169 2.26 -6.79 14.98
CA ARG A 169 2.38 -8.11 14.38
C ARG A 169 3.38 -8.12 13.23
N LEU A 170 3.32 -7.12 12.35
CA LEU A 170 4.27 -6.95 11.24
C LEU A 170 5.68 -6.69 11.76
N TYR A 171 5.84 -5.81 12.76
CA TYR A 171 7.12 -5.52 13.42
C TYR A 171 7.78 -6.80 13.94
N LYS A 172 7.05 -7.60 14.73
CA LYS A 172 7.57 -8.87 15.28
C LYS A 172 7.94 -9.85 14.17
N TRP A 173 7.10 -9.97 13.15
CA TRP A 173 7.33 -10.87 12.02
C TRP A 173 8.59 -10.49 11.23
N ALA A 174 8.74 -9.22 10.91
CA ALA A 174 9.84 -8.68 10.11
C ALA A 174 11.16 -8.71 10.88
N ARG A 175 11.14 -8.28 12.16
CA ARG A 175 12.29 -8.38 13.06
C ARG A 175 12.80 -9.81 13.21
N ASN A 176 11.90 -10.77 13.42
CA ASN A 176 12.26 -12.19 13.51
C ASN A 176 12.84 -12.77 12.22
N ARG A 177 12.68 -12.06 11.09
CA ARG A 177 13.25 -12.42 9.76
C ARG A 177 14.46 -11.58 9.39
N GLY A 178 14.98 -10.79 10.33
CA GLY A 178 16.25 -10.07 10.16
C GLY A 178 16.11 -8.67 9.57
N THR A 179 14.91 -8.08 9.50
CA THR A 179 14.80 -6.65 9.21
C THR A 179 15.48 -5.85 10.33
N PRO A 180 16.47 -4.99 10.02
CA PRO A 180 17.18 -4.19 11.01
C PRO A 180 16.26 -3.27 11.83
N ASP A 181 16.60 -3.06 13.10
CA ASP A 181 15.77 -2.29 14.04
C ASP A 181 15.64 -0.80 13.63
N ASP A 182 16.65 -0.22 12.96
CA ASP A 182 16.63 1.12 12.38
C ASP A 182 15.66 1.21 11.19
N GLN A 183 15.74 0.26 10.25
CA GLN A 183 14.78 0.17 9.15
C GLN A 183 13.34 -0.01 9.65
N LEU A 184 13.13 -0.83 10.69
CA LEU A 184 11.82 -0.96 11.32
C LEU A 184 11.35 0.35 11.96
N ALA A 185 12.26 1.11 12.57
CA ALA A 185 11.97 2.39 13.18
C ALA A 185 11.64 3.49 12.17
N ASP A 186 12.19 3.44 10.95
CA ASP A 186 11.82 4.37 9.87
C ASP A 186 10.45 4.04 9.29
N ILE A 187 10.16 2.74 9.10
CA ILE A 187 8.91 2.28 8.49
C ILE A 187 7.74 2.35 9.47
N LEU A 188 7.85 1.75 10.65
CA LEU A 188 6.73 1.54 11.58
C LEU A 188 6.75 2.51 12.76
N GLN A 189 5.59 3.03 13.15
CA GLN A 189 5.45 3.76 14.40
C GLN A 189 5.66 2.85 15.62
N TYR A 190 5.10 1.63 15.61
CA TYR A 190 5.38 0.61 16.62
C TYR A 190 6.89 0.28 16.65
N PRO A 191 7.54 0.15 17.83
CA PRO A 191 6.96 -0.02 19.17
C PRO A 191 6.70 1.28 19.93
N ARG A 192 6.89 2.47 19.33
CA ARG A 192 6.54 3.73 19.98
C ARG A 192 5.03 3.80 20.23
N GLY A 193 4.63 4.59 21.22
CA GLY A 193 3.23 4.78 21.59
C GLY A 193 2.37 5.24 20.39
N LYS A 194 1.10 4.82 20.37
CA LYS A 194 0.16 5.06 19.26
C LYS A 194 -0.11 6.55 18.96
N ASP A 195 0.20 7.44 19.90
CA ASP A 195 -0.01 8.89 19.76
C ASP A 195 1.25 9.65 19.31
N THR A 196 2.38 8.95 19.09
CA THR A 196 3.65 9.61 18.72
C THR A 196 3.68 10.13 17.28
N GLN A 197 2.93 9.52 16.36
CA GLN A 197 2.86 9.90 14.94
C GLN A 197 4.24 9.95 14.23
N VAL A 198 5.20 9.14 14.67
CA VAL A 198 6.56 9.02 14.09
C VAL A 198 6.66 7.75 13.23
N GLY A 199 7.38 7.85 12.11
CA GLY A 199 7.52 6.77 11.11
C GLY A 199 6.63 7.01 9.88
N LEU A 200 6.88 6.24 8.82
CA LEU A 200 6.07 6.27 7.60
C LEU A 200 4.66 5.73 7.85
N VAL A 201 4.57 4.62 8.57
CA VAL A 201 3.32 3.93 8.93
C VAL A 201 2.89 4.38 10.31
N ARG A 202 1.70 4.99 10.39
CA ARG A 202 1.18 5.64 11.60
C ARG A 202 -0.15 5.06 12.02
N HIS A 203 -0.40 5.05 13.32
CA HIS A 203 -1.69 4.63 13.85
C HIS A 203 -2.80 5.59 13.46
N TRP A 204 -3.92 5.04 13.01
CA TRP A 204 -5.19 5.74 12.96
C TRP A 204 -6.34 4.80 13.36
N PRO A 205 -7.34 5.27 14.12
CA PRO A 205 -8.50 4.45 14.49
C PRO A 205 -9.20 3.85 13.25
N HIS A 206 -9.75 2.65 13.41
CA HIS A 206 -10.51 1.92 12.38
C HIS A 206 -9.72 1.41 11.16
N HIS A 207 -8.38 1.41 11.20
CA HIS A 207 -7.53 0.85 10.15
C HIS A 207 -7.07 -0.59 10.47
N GLY A 208 -7.99 -1.38 11.04
CA GLY A 208 -7.74 -2.76 11.46
C GLY A 208 -8.10 -3.82 10.41
N ASP A 209 -8.66 -3.40 9.28
CA ASP A 209 -9.10 -4.24 8.15
C ASP A 209 -8.55 -3.76 6.79
N HIS A 210 -7.82 -2.65 6.76
CA HIS A 210 -7.18 -2.11 5.56
C HIS A 210 -5.94 -1.26 5.87
N LEU A 211 -5.07 -1.08 4.87
CA LEU A 211 -4.08 -0.01 4.80
C LEU A 211 -4.69 1.19 4.09
N HIS A 212 -4.49 2.39 4.63
CA HIS A 212 -4.72 3.63 3.89
C HIS A 212 -3.36 4.18 3.48
N VAL A 213 -3.06 4.23 2.19
CA VAL A 213 -1.80 4.76 1.66
C VAL A 213 -2.02 6.16 1.12
N ARG A 214 -1.17 7.10 1.49
CA ARG A 214 -1.17 8.47 0.97
C ARG A 214 0.12 8.78 0.24
N PHE A 215 0.00 9.41 -0.92
CA PHE A 215 1.10 9.84 -1.78
C PHE A 215 1.37 11.33 -1.67
N LYS A 216 2.60 11.73 -2.02
CA LYS A 216 2.98 13.13 -2.16
C LYS A 216 2.29 13.72 -3.39
N PRO A 217 1.89 15.00 -3.37
CA PRO A 217 1.42 15.66 -4.59
C PRO A 217 2.56 15.77 -5.62
N GLU A 218 2.20 15.73 -6.90
CA GLU A 218 3.11 16.10 -8.00
C GLU A 218 3.65 17.52 -7.78
N ARG A 219 4.93 17.76 -8.14
CA ARG A 219 5.52 19.10 -8.13
C ARG A 219 5.06 19.95 -9.32
#